data_AF-C0BXA6-F1
#
_entry.id   AF-C0BXA6-F1
#
_cell.length_a   1.000
_cell.length_b   1.000
_cell.length_c   1.000
_cell.angle_alpha   90.00
_cell.angle_beta   90.00
_cell.angle_gamma   90.00
#
_symmetry.space_group_name_H-M   'P 1'
#
loop_
_entity.id
_entity.type
_entity.pdbx_description
1 polymer ?
#
loop_
_entity_poly.entity_id
_entity_poly.type
_entity_poly.pdbx_seq_one_letter_code
_entity_poly.pdbx_strand_id
1 'polypeptide(L)'
;MAKSFNDFIFLDKRLSDLDSHYIAVDFDQDPDPSFAFAKDIEYGDTNRYRSEPGSVRTRPGDKLKFELHIIKDPDAYPAQADRIITPADIRELARWLTSTVSSELLAFEYGSGQEDAPRFFYGQFSDIQSFHVAGDVYGLRLMFDCSSPYGYTDDIVHTAACTGETVSYTITSHDDRLDEYCYPVIRMASAVTGQAYFLNLSDCCIYDQGTLVPAASNARLMEQLQEKVSAYGLAHGYAPEFQLTEDGQHIVTAGNDTAVCFLYRDVYGQEHKCIACYVASTYEYYIVRGGFLCFDLYRELPVTIDGNSLFIFDDIGRMVKLSDLGVTDTDYMYWPRLVNGENTLLFWAEDCTFTITYRETRKAGA
;
A
#
# COMPACT_ATOMS: atom_id res chain seq x y z
N MET A 1 -11.27 -20.04 6.57
CA MET A 1 -10.69 -19.10 7.55
C MET A 1 -11.76 -18.26 8.24
N ALA A 2 -12.59 -17.47 7.55
CA ALA A 2 -13.66 -16.67 8.18
C ALA A 2 -14.88 -17.45 8.72
N LYS A 3 -14.84 -18.79 8.79
CA LYS A 3 -15.91 -19.61 9.40
C LYS A 3 -15.82 -19.64 10.93
N SER A 4 -14.61 -19.44 11.48
CA SER A 4 -14.35 -19.42 12.92
C SER A 4 -13.93 -18.00 13.35
N PHE A 5 -14.90 -17.11 13.53
CA PHE A 5 -14.68 -15.76 14.04
C PHE A 5 -15.44 -15.59 15.37
N ASN A 6 -15.03 -14.63 16.18
CA ASN A 6 -15.74 -14.25 17.41
C ASN A 6 -16.77 -13.15 17.11
N ASP A 7 -16.36 -12.16 16.32
CA ASP A 7 -17.19 -11.03 15.90
C ASP A 7 -16.80 -10.56 14.49
N PHE A 8 -17.68 -9.81 13.83
CA PHE A 8 -17.35 -9.10 12.61
C PHE A 8 -17.88 -7.67 12.65
N ILE A 9 -17.14 -6.78 11.98
CA ILE A 9 -17.44 -5.36 11.85
C ILE A 9 -17.82 -5.10 10.40
N PHE A 10 -18.92 -4.37 10.21
CA PHE A 10 -19.38 -3.91 8.90
C PHE A 10 -20.01 -2.52 9.05
N LEU A 11 -19.66 -1.58 8.17
CA LEU A 11 -20.10 -0.17 8.26
C LEU A 11 -19.85 0.42 9.67
N ASP A 12 -18.66 0.19 10.22
CA ASP A 12 -18.20 0.65 11.54
C ASP A 12 -19.07 0.23 12.73
N LYS A 13 -19.95 -0.76 12.57
CA LYS A 13 -20.75 -1.37 13.64
C LYS A 13 -20.33 -2.83 13.82
N ARG A 14 -20.34 -3.33 15.06
CA ARG A 14 -20.09 -4.74 15.38
C ARG A 14 -21.38 -5.54 15.40
N LEU A 15 -21.30 -6.85 15.13
CA LEU A 15 -22.43 -7.76 15.31
C LEU A 15 -22.82 -7.83 16.80
N SER A 16 -21.84 -7.83 17.71
CA SER A 16 -22.08 -7.87 19.16
C SER A 16 -22.76 -6.60 19.71
N ASP A 17 -22.69 -5.48 18.99
CA ASP A 17 -23.35 -4.21 19.36
C ASP A 17 -24.85 -4.17 19.00
N LEU A 18 -25.40 -5.24 18.41
CA LEU A 18 -26.83 -5.34 18.11
C LEU A 18 -27.66 -5.68 19.36
N ASP A 19 -28.89 -5.19 19.39
CA ASP A 19 -29.79 -5.28 20.57
C ASP A 19 -30.06 -6.73 21.00
N SER A 20 -29.98 -7.67 20.07
CA SER A 20 -30.29 -9.09 20.26
C SER A 20 -29.08 -9.97 20.62
N HIS A 21 -27.92 -9.37 20.93
CA HIS A 21 -26.69 -10.05 21.38
C HIS A 21 -26.40 -11.35 20.62
N TYR A 22 -26.00 -11.22 19.36
CA TYR A 22 -25.66 -12.37 18.53
C TYR A 22 -24.24 -12.85 18.78
N ILE A 23 -24.03 -14.15 18.63
CA ILE A 23 -22.72 -14.78 18.59
C ILE A 23 -22.56 -15.55 17.27
N ALA A 24 -21.32 -15.63 16.82
CA ALA A 24 -20.92 -16.49 15.71
C ALA A 24 -20.94 -17.96 16.14
N VAL A 25 -21.42 -18.83 15.26
CA VAL A 25 -21.37 -20.28 15.42
C VAL A 25 -20.96 -20.91 14.08
N ASP A 26 -20.88 -22.23 14.02
CA ASP A 26 -20.83 -22.96 12.75
C ASP A 26 -21.92 -24.02 12.74
N PHE A 27 -22.85 -23.93 11.77
CA PHE A 27 -23.88 -24.93 11.56
C PHE A 27 -23.35 -26.16 10.81
N ASP A 28 -22.27 -26.02 10.05
CA ASP A 28 -21.75 -27.07 9.20
C ASP A 28 -20.55 -27.73 9.89
N GLN A 29 -20.44 -29.06 9.81
CA GLN A 29 -19.34 -29.80 10.45
C GLN A 29 -18.05 -29.85 9.60
N ASP A 30 -18.04 -29.19 8.44
CA ASP A 30 -16.91 -29.24 7.50
C ASP A 30 -16.19 -27.89 7.43
N PRO A 31 -14.99 -27.77 8.04
CA PRO A 31 -14.24 -26.53 8.13
C PRO A 31 -13.47 -26.19 6.86
N ASP A 32 -13.78 -26.84 5.73
CA ASP A 32 -12.99 -26.72 4.50
C ASP A 32 -12.79 -25.24 4.12
N PRO A 33 -11.53 -24.80 3.96
CA PRO A 33 -11.24 -23.42 3.60
C PRO A 33 -11.84 -23.10 2.23
N SER A 34 -12.59 -22.00 2.17
CA SER A 34 -13.03 -21.42 0.90
C SER A 34 -11.81 -20.90 0.15
N PHE A 35 -11.51 -21.51 -0.99
CA PHE A 35 -10.42 -21.09 -1.88
C PHE A 35 -10.99 -20.32 -3.06
N ALA A 36 -10.47 -19.12 -3.33
CA ALA A 36 -10.82 -18.31 -4.50
C ALA A 36 -9.64 -18.23 -5.50
N PHE A 37 -9.05 -19.38 -5.84
CA PHE A 37 -7.85 -19.45 -6.72
C PHE A 37 -8.16 -19.61 -8.20
N ALA A 38 -9.43 -19.82 -8.57
CA ALA A 38 -9.81 -19.95 -9.97
C ALA A 38 -9.42 -18.68 -10.73
N LYS A 39 -8.85 -18.85 -11.92
CA LYS A 39 -8.46 -17.74 -12.82
C LYS A 39 -9.12 -17.94 -14.17
N ASP A 40 -9.73 -16.88 -14.67
CA ASP A 40 -10.14 -16.78 -16.04
C ASP A 40 -8.94 -16.33 -16.88
N ILE A 41 -8.48 -17.20 -17.77
CA ILE A 41 -7.32 -16.96 -18.64
C ILE A 41 -7.82 -16.68 -20.05
N GLU A 42 -7.57 -15.48 -20.56
CA GLU A 42 -7.82 -15.14 -21.96
C GLU A 42 -6.61 -15.58 -22.82
N TYR A 43 -6.84 -16.57 -23.69
CA TYR A 43 -5.86 -17.04 -24.68
C TYR A 43 -6.08 -16.37 -26.03
N GLY A 44 -4.99 -16.00 -26.70
CA GLY A 44 -5.01 -15.58 -28.10
C GLY A 44 -5.16 -16.75 -29.07
N ASP A 45 -5.20 -16.45 -30.36
CA ASP A 45 -5.34 -17.47 -31.40
C ASP A 45 -4.04 -18.28 -31.60
N THR A 46 -4.19 -19.58 -31.84
CA THR A 46 -3.13 -20.41 -32.40
C THR A 46 -3.15 -20.34 -33.93
N ASN A 47 -2.00 -20.59 -34.56
CA ASN A 47 -1.94 -20.75 -36.00
C ASN A 47 -0.93 -21.83 -36.38
N ARG A 48 -0.82 -22.15 -37.68
CA ARG A 48 0.08 -23.20 -38.19
C ARG A 48 1.55 -23.02 -37.79
N TYR A 49 1.99 -21.79 -37.50
CA TYR A 49 3.35 -21.46 -37.11
C TYR A 49 3.50 -21.18 -35.61
N ARG A 50 2.38 -21.19 -34.86
CA ARG A 50 2.34 -20.95 -33.42
C ARG A 50 1.32 -21.88 -32.76
N SER A 51 1.81 -23.03 -32.30
CA SER A 51 1.01 -24.06 -31.63
C SER A 51 0.57 -23.67 -30.22
N GLU A 52 1.32 -22.79 -29.57
CA GLU A 52 1.00 -22.29 -28.23
C GLU A 52 0.43 -20.86 -28.32
N PRO A 53 -0.83 -20.65 -27.91
CA PRO A 53 -1.43 -19.33 -27.91
C PRO A 53 -0.76 -18.48 -26.82
N GLY A 54 -0.54 -17.20 -27.10
CA GLY A 54 -0.13 -16.27 -26.04
C GLY A 54 -1.28 -16.06 -25.05
N SER A 55 -1.02 -16.09 -23.75
CA SER A 55 -1.96 -15.59 -22.74
C SER A 55 -1.91 -14.06 -22.70
N VAL A 56 -3.06 -13.40 -22.84
CA VAL A 56 -3.11 -11.94 -22.96
C VAL A 56 -3.43 -11.29 -21.60
N ARG A 57 -4.38 -11.87 -20.84
CA ARG A 57 -4.81 -11.37 -19.52
C ARG A 57 -5.32 -12.52 -18.65
N THR A 58 -5.04 -12.45 -17.36
CA THR A 58 -5.65 -13.29 -16.33
C THR A 58 -6.50 -12.42 -15.42
N ARG A 59 -7.72 -12.84 -15.13
CA ARG A 59 -8.55 -12.24 -14.09
C ARG A 59 -8.89 -13.30 -13.05
N PRO A 60 -9.09 -12.94 -11.78
CA PRO A 60 -9.71 -13.87 -10.83
C PRO A 60 -11.05 -14.35 -11.41
N GLY A 61 -11.20 -15.65 -11.58
CA GLY A 61 -12.38 -16.28 -12.18
C GLY A 61 -13.49 -16.57 -11.17
N ASP A 62 -13.19 -16.49 -9.87
CA ASP A 62 -14.19 -16.59 -8.81
C ASP A 62 -13.95 -15.52 -7.74
N LYS A 63 -15.02 -15.17 -7.03
CA LYS A 63 -14.99 -14.23 -5.90
C LYS A 63 -14.99 -15.00 -4.60
N LEU A 64 -14.26 -14.50 -3.60
CA LEU A 64 -14.36 -15.07 -2.26
C LEU A 64 -15.78 -14.84 -1.73
N LYS A 65 -16.39 -15.90 -1.21
CA LYS A 65 -17.71 -15.85 -0.60
C LYS A 65 -17.61 -16.29 0.86
N PHE A 66 -18.29 -15.54 1.72
CA PHE A 66 -18.42 -15.88 3.12
C PHE A 66 -19.86 -16.23 3.45
N GLU A 67 -20.01 -17.33 4.17
CA GLU A 67 -21.25 -17.75 4.80
C GLU A 67 -21.01 -17.69 6.31
N LEU A 68 -21.57 -16.68 6.96
CA LEU A 68 -21.41 -16.44 8.39
C LEU A 68 -22.66 -16.94 9.13
N HIS A 69 -22.47 -17.79 10.12
CA HIS A 69 -23.55 -18.37 10.90
C HIS A 69 -23.68 -17.66 12.25
N ILE A 70 -24.89 -17.20 12.58
CA ILE A 70 -25.15 -16.49 13.84
C ILE A 70 -26.38 -17.05 14.56
N ILE A 71 -26.34 -16.99 15.89
CA ILE A 71 -27.47 -17.28 16.79
C ILE A 71 -27.54 -16.20 17.88
N LYS A 72 -28.67 -16.11 18.60
CA LYS A 72 -28.72 -15.36 19.86
C LYS A 72 -27.89 -16.05 20.93
N ASP A 73 -27.12 -15.28 21.69
CA ASP A 73 -26.24 -15.79 22.73
C ASP A 73 -27.02 -16.62 23.77
N PRO A 74 -26.72 -17.93 23.91
CA PRO A 74 -27.31 -18.78 24.93
C PRO A 74 -27.10 -18.30 26.37
N ASP A 75 -26.01 -17.57 26.64
CA ASP A 75 -25.66 -17.05 27.96
C ASP A 75 -26.47 -15.79 28.29
N ALA A 76 -26.73 -14.93 27.30
CA ALA A 76 -27.62 -13.77 27.46
C ALA A 76 -29.11 -14.20 27.52
N TYR A 77 -29.48 -15.26 26.80
CA TYR A 77 -30.86 -15.77 26.73
C TYR A 77 -30.93 -17.23 27.20
N PRO A 78 -31.04 -17.50 28.51
CA PRO A 78 -31.01 -18.87 29.03
C PRO A 78 -32.24 -19.70 28.64
N ALA A 79 -33.40 -19.07 28.40
CA ALA A 79 -34.62 -19.77 27.99
C ALA A 79 -34.68 -19.95 26.47
N GLN A 80 -35.06 -21.14 26.01
CA GLN A 80 -35.10 -21.48 24.59
C GLN A 80 -36.09 -20.61 23.79
N ALA A 81 -37.19 -20.15 24.40
CA ALA A 81 -38.16 -19.28 23.73
C ALA A 81 -37.57 -17.90 23.39
N ASP A 82 -36.68 -17.38 24.24
CA ASP A 82 -36.09 -16.04 24.06
C ASP A 82 -34.98 -16.05 22.99
N ARG A 83 -34.47 -17.23 22.63
CA ARG A 83 -33.48 -17.43 21.56
C ARG A 83 -34.11 -17.43 20.15
N ILE A 84 -35.43 -17.39 20.05
CA ILE A 84 -36.10 -17.33 18.75
C ILE A 84 -35.77 -15.98 18.11
N ILE A 85 -35.32 -16.02 16.86
CA ILE A 85 -35.04 -14.84 16.05
C ILE A 85 -36.37 -14.33 15.50
N THR A 86 -36.70 -13.08 15.85
CA THR A 86 -37.98 -12.47 15.51
C THR A 86 -37.94 -11.75 14.17
N PRO A 87 -39.08 -11.36 13.59
CA PRO A 87 -39.08 -10.49 12.41
C PRO A 87 -38.45 -9.12 12.65
N ALA A 88 -38.47 -8.61 13.89
CA ALA A 88 -37.83 -7.34 14.23
C ALA A 88 -36.29 -7.46 14.20
N ASP A 89 -35.77 -8.58 14.67
CA ASP A 89 -34.35 -8.97 14.63
C ASP A 89 -33.82 -9.00 13.19
N ILE A 90 -34.54 -9.71 12.31
CA ILE A 90 -34.20 -9.81 10.88
C ILE A 90 -34.24 -8.42 10.22
N ARG A 91 -35.22 -7.58 10.59
CA ARG A 91 -35.33 -6.22 10.07
C ARG A 91 -34.15 -5.34 10.49
N GLU A 92 -33.67 -5.47 11.73
CA GLU A 92 -32.49 -4.73 12.20
C GLU A 92 -31.25 -5.12 11.41
N LEU A 93 -30.99 -6.43 11.30
CA LEU A 93 -29.87 -6.98 10.54
C LEU A 93 -29.93 -6.57 9.07
N ALA A 94 -31.08 -6.76 8.41
CA ALA A 94 -31.26 -6.37 7.02
C ALA A 94 -31.00 -4.88 6.83
N ARG A 95 -31.56 -4.02 7.70
CA ARG A 95 -31.33 -2.57 7.64
C ARG A 95 -29.85 -2.24 7.72
N TRP A 96 -29.11 -2.87 8.63
CA TRP A 96 -27.68 -2.63 8.78
C TRP A 96 -26.88 -3.15 7.58
N LEU A 97 -27.03 -4.42 7.22
CA LEU A 97 -26.22 -5.09 6.22
C LEU A 97 -26.51 -4.62 4.78
N THR A 98 -27.74 -4.18 4.47
CA THR A 98 -28.12 -3.68 3.13
C THR A 98 -27.99 -2.16 3.00
N SER A 99 -27.34 -1.45 3.93
CA SER A 99 -27.24 0.02 3.90
C SER A 99 -26.25 0.57 2.86
N THR A 100 -25.47 -0.28 2.21
CA THR A 100 -24.49 0.10 1.18
C THR A 100 -24.86 -0.46 -0.19
N VAL A 101 -24.46 0.26 -1.23
CA VAL A 101 -24.59 -0.13 -2.65
C VAL A 101 -23.30 -0.69 -3.23
N SER A 102 -22.20 -0.60 -2.49
CA SER A 102 -20.84 -1.02 -2.87
C SER A 102 -20.28 -2.05 -1.89
N SER A 103 -19.18 -2.69 -2.28
CA SER A 103 -18.40 -3.49 -1.33
C SER A 103 -17.74 -2.57 -0.31
N GLU A 104 -17.88 -2.92 0.96
CA GLU A 104 -17.33 -2.17 2.09
C GLU A 104 -16.33 -3.03 2.86
N LEU A 105 -15.57 -2.39 3.75
CA LEU A 105 -14.65 -3.10 4.61
C LEU A 105 -15.43 -3.98 5.60
N LEU A 106 -15.26 -5.29 5.46
CA LEU A 106 -15.71 -6.33 6.37
C LEU A 106 -14.49 -6.77 7.19
N ALA A 107 -14.51 -6.52 8.49
CA ALA A 107 -13.42 -6.92 9.39
C ALA A 107 -13.85 -8.07 10.31
N PHE A 108 -12.94 -9.01 10.57
CA PHE A 108 -13.18 -10.14 11.46
C PHE A 108 -12.29 -10.07 12.69
N GLU A 109 -12.89 -10.36 13.84
CA GLU A 109 -12.19 -10.56 15.10
C GLU A 109 -12.09 -12.07 15.37
N TYR A 110 -10.86 -12.57 15.48
CA TYR A 110 -10.58 -13.99 15.70
C TYR A 110 -10.21 -14.31 17.15
N GLY A 111 -10.29 -15.58 17.53
CA GLY A 111 -9.78 -16.08 18.81
C GLY A 111 -8.25 -16.11 18.87
N SER A 112 -7.71 -16.41 20.06
CA SER A 112 -6.26 -16.55 20.26
C SER A 112 -5.67 -17.66 19.37
N GLY A 113 -4.57 -17.36 18.68
CA GLY A 113 -3.87 -18.30 17.79
C GLY A 113 -4.11 -18.13 16.28
N GLN A 114 -4.85 -17.10 15.86
CA GLN A 114 -5.02 -16.72 14.44
C GLN A 114 -4.49 -15.31 14.14
N GLU A 115 -3.31 -14.98 14.67
CA GLU A 115 -2.71 -13.65 14.53
C GLU A 115 -2.34 -13.31 13.07
N ASP A 116 -1.97 -14.31 12.27
CA ASP A 116 -1.60 -14.15 10.86
C ASP A 116 -2.80 -14.22 9.89
N ALA A 117 -4.01 -14.49 10.39
CA ALA A 117 -5.19 -14.59 9.55
C ALA A 117 -5.58 -13.20 9.01
N PRO A 118 -5.91 -13.06 7.72
CA PRO A 118 -6.39 -11.80 7.17
C PRO A 118 -7.64 -11.35 7.92
N ARG A 119 -7.60 -10.10 8.39
CA ARG A 119 -8.67 -9.50 9.20
C ARG A 119 -9.68 -8.75 8.37
N PHE A 120 -9.24 -8.13 7.29
CA PHE A 120 -10.10 -7.28 6.48
C PHE A 120 -10.37 -7.88 5.11
N PHE A 121 -11.57 -7.67 4.62
CA PHE A 121 -12.02 -8.07 3.30
C PHE A 121 -12.93 -6.98 2.75
N TYR A 122 -12.94 -6.78 1.44
CA TYR A 122 -13.93 -5.92 0.80
C TYR A 122 -15.14 -6.76 0.41
N GLY A 123 -16.17 -6.76 1.26
CA GLY A 123 -17.36 -7.60 1.14
C GLY A 123 -18.62 -6.79 0.85
N GLN A 124 -19.52 -7.37 0.07
CA GLN A 124 -20.88 -6.89 -0.09
C GLN A 124 -21.85 -7.94 0.43
N PHE A 125 -22.77 -7.53 1.31
CA PHE A 125 -23.84 -8.40 1.76
C PHE A 125 -24.78 -8.75 0.60
N SER A 126 -25.12 -10.02 0.47
CA SER A 126 -25.87 -10.57 -0.67
C SER A 126 -27.20 -11.21 -0.26
N ASP A 127 -27.22 -11.99 0.82
CA ASP A 127 -28.40 -12.77 1.21
C ASP A 127 -28.42 -13.14 2.71
N ILE A 128 -29.62 -13.42 3.22
CA ILE A 128 -29.87 -13.93 4.58
C ILE A 128 -30.77 -15.15 4.51
N GLN A 129 -30.31 -16.28 5.06
CA GLN A 129 -31.07 -17.53 5.09
C GLN A 129 -31.36 -17.96 6.52
N SER A 130 -32.57 -18.45 6.76
CA SER A 130 -33.01 -18.85 8.10
C SER A 130 -32.65 -20.31 8.40
N PHE A 131 -32.13 -20.55 9.59
CA PHE A 131 -31.95 -21.89 10.15
C PHE A 131 -33.07 -22.21 11.13
N HIS A 132 -33.86 -23.23 10.79
CA HIS A 132 -35.06 -23.60 11.53
C HIS A 132 -34.85 -24.83 12.42
N VAL A 133 -35.39 -24.79 13.64
CA VAL A 133 -35.51 -25.95 14.52
C VAL A 133 -36.96 -26.03 15.00
N ALA A 134 -37.62 -27.16 14.75
CA ALA A 134 -39.02 -27.40 15.12
C ALA A 134 -40.05 -26.35 14.62
N GLY A 135 -39.73 -25.64 13.54
CA GLY A 135 -40.61 -24.63 12.91
C GLY A 135 -40.22 -23.18 13.22
N ASP A 136 -39.46 -22.94 14.29
CA ASP A 136 -38.99 -21.61 14.70
C ASP A 136 -37.58 -21.33 14.17
N VAL A 137 -37.26 -20.05 13.98
CA VAL A 137 -35.93 -19.60 13.51
C VAL A 137 -35.01 -19.42 14.70
N TYR A 138 -33.93 -20.21 14.75
CA TYR A 138 -32.94 -20.16 15.83
C TYR A 138 -31.58 -19.62 15.38
N GLY A 139 -31.35 -19.57 14.07
CA GLY A 139 -30.10 -19.08 13.51
C GLY A 139 -30.29 -18.45 12.15
N LEU A 140 -29.28 -17.71 11.72
CA LEU A 140 -29.23 -17.06 10.41
C LEU A 140 -27.90 -17.36 9.74
N ARG A 141 -27.93 -17.53 8.42
CA ARG A 141 -26.77 -17.62 7.54
C ARG A 141 -26.68 -16.31 6.75
N LEU A 142 -25.60 -15.56 6.94
CA LEU A 142 -25.36 -14.28 6.30
C LEU A 142 -24.34 -14.48 5.17
N MET A 143 -24.73 -14.11 3.95
CA MET A 143 -23.91 -14.34 2.76
C MET A 143 -23.25 -13.04 2.31
N PHE A 144 -21.92 -13.05 2.16
CA PHE A 144 -21.15 -11.94 1.61
C PHE A 144 -20.39 -12.37 0.36
N ASP A 145 -20.44 -11.55 -0.68
CA ASP A 145 -19.62 -11.67 -1.87
C ASP A 145 -18.49 -10.63 -1.81
N CYS A 146 -17.24 -11.07 -1.89
CA CYS A 146 -16.09 -10.16 -1.88
C CYS A 146 -15.78 -9.61 -3.28
N SER A 147 -15.31 -8.37 -3.34
CA SER A 147 -14.83 -7.75 -4.58
C SER A 147 -13.46 -8.28 -5.02
N SER A 148 -12.75 -8.94 -4.11
CA SER A 148 -11.39 -9.43 -4.28
C SER A 148 -11.26 -10.85 -3.68
N PRO A 149 -10.43 -11.73 -4.27
CA PRO A 149 -10.11 -13.04 -3.69
C PRO A 149 -9.09 -12.96 -2.53
N TYR A 150 -8.66 -11.75 -2.17
CA TYR A 150 -7.66 -11.52 -1.13
C TYR A 150 -8.29 -10.98 0.15
N GLY A 151 -7.75 -11.44 1.28
CA GLY A 151 -7.88 -10.75 2.56
C GLY A 151 -6.71 -9.80 2.79
N TYR A 152 -6.84 -8.91 3.75
CA TYR A 152 -5.85 -7.87 4.06
C TYR A 152 -5.45 -7.96 5.53
N THR A 153 -4.17 -7.69 5.80
CA THR A 153 -3.62 -7.57 7.15
C THR A 153 -4.11 -6.30 7.85
N ASP A 154 -3.82 -6.18 9.14
CA ASP A 154 -3.78 -4.86 9.81
C ASP A 154 -2.80 -3.91 9.10
N ASP A 155 -2.96 -2.62 9.41
CA ASP A 155 -2.01 -1.60 8.99
C ASP A 155 -0.63 -1.90 9.55
N ILE A 156 0.33 -2.13 8.65
CA ILE A 156 1.75 -2.26 8.97
C ILE A 156 2.32 -0.85 8.93
N VAL A 157 2.89 -0.41 10.06
CA VAL A 157 3.35 0.96 10.25
C VAL A 157 4.85 0.97 10.53
N HIS A 158 5.58 1.74 9.74
CA HIS A 158 7.00 2.01 9.93
C HIS A 158 7.23 3.50 10.13
N THR A 159 8.15 3.85 11.03
CA THR A 159 8.50 5.25 11.32
C THR A 159 10.00 5.44 11.22
N ALA A 160 10.42 6.46 10.47
CA ALA A 160 11.81 6.88 10.33
C ALA A 160 11.92 8.38 10.62
N ALA A 161 12.77 8.75 11.57
CA ALA A 161 13.09 10.14 11.86
C ALA A 161 14.38 10.55 11.15
N CYS A 162 14.38 11.71 10.50
CA CYS A 162 15.52 12.30 9.82
C CYS A 162 15.88 13.63 10.50
N THR A 163 17.16 13.82 10.80
CA THR A 163 17.71 15.04 11.43
C THR A 163 18.81 15.64 10.55
N GLY A 164 18.51 15.87 9.27
CA GLY A 164 19.43 16.50 8.31
C GLY A 164 20.48 15.56 7.68
N GLU A 165 20.35 14.25 7.88
CA GLU A 165 21.20 13.22 7.26
C GLU A 165 20.34 12.22 6.47
N THR A 166 20.96 11.61 5.45
CA THR A 166 20.29 10.58 4.64
C THR A 166 20.19 9.29 5.45
N VAL A 167 18.97 8.82 5.69
CA VAL A 167 18.67 7.60 6.42
C VAL A 167 18.31 6.50 5.42
N SER A 168 18.98 5.36 5.53
CA SER A 168 18.58 4.13 4.85
C SER A 168 17.65 3.31 5.73
N TYR A 169 16.52 2.91 5.20
CA TYR A 169 15.51 2.12 5.89
C TYR A 169 15.09 0.94 5.03
N THR A 170 14.96 -0.23 5.65
CA THR A 170 14.58 -1.46 4.96
C THR A 170 13.19 -1.90 5.41
N ILE A 171 12.31 -2.18 4.45
CA ILE A 171 10.98 -2.76 4.66
C ILE A 171 10.94 -4.10 3.95
N THR A 172 10.54 -5.16 4.64
CA THR A 172 10.26 -6.45 3.99
C THR A 172 8.76 -6.58 3.78
N SER A 173 8.33 -6.69 2.53
CA SER A 173 6.94 -7.01 2.21
C SER A 173 6.76 -8.51 2.00
N HIS A 174 5.74 -9.06 2.63
CA HIS A 174 5.28 -10.44 2.51
C HIS A 174 3.95 -10.55 1.75
N ASP A 175 3.59 -9.56 0.92
CA ASP A 175 2.35 -9.57 0.14
C ASP A 175 2.26 -10.80 -0.79
N ASP A 176 1.12 -11.49 -0.81
CA ASP A 176 0.94 -12.72 -1.60
C ASP A 176 0.81 -12.47 -3.12
N ARG A 177 0.68 -11.21 -3.55
CA ARG A 177 0.72 -10.79 -4.96
C ARG A 177 2.15 -10.46 -5.38
N LEU A 178 2.95 -11.50 -5.56
CA LEU A 178 4.39 -11.41 -5.83
C LEU A 178 4.77 -10.53 -7.03
N ASP A 179 3.91 -10.47 -8.05
CA ASP A 179 4.15 -9.71 -9.29
C ASP A 179 3.52 -8.30 -9.26
N GLU A 180 2.83 -7.93 -8.18
CA GLU A 180 2.19 -6.62 -8.02
C GLU A 180 2.91 -5.77 -6.98
N TYR A 181 2.77 -4.45 -7.11
CA TYR A 181 3.25 -3.52 -6.10
C TYR A 181 2.23 -3.38 -4.97
N CYS A 182 2.73 -3.28 -3.74
CA CYS A 182 1.97 -2.71 -2.63
C CYS A 182 2.16 -1.18 -2.64
N TYR A 183 1.09 -0.42 -2.48
CA TYR A 183 1.11 1.04 -2.55
C TYR A 183 0.96 1.63 -1.14
N PRO A 184 2.04 2.07 -0.50
CA PRO A 184 1.97 2.64 0.83
C PRO A 184 1.41 4.07 0.82
N VAL A 185 0.95 4.47 1.99
CA VAL A 185 0.68 5.86 2.36
C VAL A 185 1.88 6.38 3.15
N ILE A 186 2.49 7.48 2.71
CA ILE A 186 3.63 8.11 3.38
C ILE A 186 3.19 9.44 3.96
N ARG A 187 3.13 9.53 5.28
CA ARG A 187 2.92 10.79 6.01
C ARG A 187 4.25 11.40 6.42
N MET A 188 4.41 12.70 6.19
CA MET A 188 5.61 13.47 6.49
C MET A 188 5.25 14.62 7.41
N ALA A 189 5.88 14.67 8.58
CA ALA A 189 5.68 15.73 9.56
C ALA A 189 7.03 16.38 9.89
N SER A 190 7.21 17.63 9.46
CA SER A 190 8.44 18.39 9.66
C SER A 190 8.31 19.44 10.76
N ALA A 191 9.34 19.55 11.60
CA ALA A 191 9.46 20.63 12.57
C ALA A 191 10.04 21.92 11.96
N VAL A 192 10.57 21.84 10.74
CA VAL A 192 11.18 22.96 10.01
C VAL A 192 10.66 23.05 8.58
N THR A 193 10.76 24.24 7.99
CA THR A 193 10.51 24.42 6.55
C THR A 193 11.82 24.19 5.83
N GLY A 194 11.83 23.35 4.81
CA GLY A 194 13.04 22.97 4.09
C GLY A 194 12.75 22.03 2.93
N GLN A 195 13.80 21.44 2.36
CA GLN A 195 13.65 20.44 1.32
C GLN A 195 13.58 19.03 1.92
N ALA A 196 13.16 18.08 1.09
CA ALA A 196 13.30 16.67 1.35
C ALA A 196 13.46 15.91 0.03
N TYR A 197 14.05 14.72 0.14
CA TYR A 197 13.96 13.74 -0.93
C TYR A 197 13.71 12.34 -0.40
N PHE A 198 13.11 11.56 -1.25
CA PHE A 198 12.83 10.16 -1.07
C PHE A 198 13.34 9.40 -2.28
N LEU A 199 14.02 8.28 -2.05
CA LEU A 199 14.48 7.38 -3.11
C LEU A 199 14.17 5.94 -2.71
N ASN A 200 13.47 5.22 -3.58
CA ASN A 200 13.25 3.80 -3.48
C ASN A 200 14.26 3.06 -4.36
N LEU A 201 15.30 2.51 -3.75
CA LEU A 201 16.34 1.77 -4.46
C LEU A 201 15.82 0.44 -5.03
N SER A 202 14.71 -0.08 -4.49
CA SER A 202 14.10 -1.33 -4.95
C SER A 202 13.10 -1.14 -6.11
N ASP A 203 12.73 0.09 -6.44
CA ASP A 203 11.85 0.43 -7.57
C ASP A 203 12.47 1.56 -8.41
N CYS A 204 13.74 1.38 -8.78
CA CYS A 204 14.47 2.29 -9.66
C CYS A 204 15.39 1.52 -10.62
N CYS A 205 15.87 2.20 -11.66
CA CYS A 205 16.97 1.72 -12.47
C CYS A 205 18.27 2.33 -11.96
N ILE A 206 19.11 1.53 -11.29
CA ILE A 206 20.45 1.96 -10.87
C ILE A 206 21.36 1.99 -12.09
N TYR A 207 21.90 3.18 -12.39
CA TYR A 207 22.85 3.41 -13.46
C TYR A 207 24.27 3.18 -12.97
N ASP A 208 24.62 3.75 -11.82
CA ASP A 208 25.93 3.54 -11.19
C ASP A 208 25.80 3.60 -9.67
N GLN A 209 26.72 2.92 -8.98
CA GLN A 209 26.84 2.96 -7.53
C GLN A 209 28.28 2.75 -7.11
N GLY A 210 28.67 3.34 -5.99
CA GLY A 210 30.02 3.17 -5.47
C GLY A 210 30.25 4.02 -4.22
N THR A 211 31.51 4.34 -3.94
CA THR A 211 31.89 5.13 -2.78
C THR A 211 32.66 6.38 -3.21
N LEU A 212 32.28 7.53 -2.67
CA LEU A 212 33.01 8.79 -2.83
C LEU A 212 34.23 8.81 -1.90
N VAL A 213 35.21 9.65 -2.22
CA VAL A 213 36.35 9.86 -1.33
C VAL A 213 35.90 10.79 -0.19
N PRO A 214 36.10 10.39 1.09
CA PRO A 214 35.73 11.23 2.23
C PRO A 214 36.29 12.65 2.09
N ALA A 215 35.44 13.65 2.32
CA ALA A 215 35.81 15.06 2.20
C ALA A 215 35.29 15.89 3.38
N ALA A 216 35.84 17.09 3.53
CA ALA A 216 35.57 17.95 4.68
C ALA A 216 34.22 18.71 4.61
N SER A 217 33.52 18.68 3.49
CA SER A 217 32.22 19.34 3.32
C SER A 217 31.35 18.68 2.25
N ASN A 218 30.03 18.82 2.38
CA ASN A 218 29.06 18.32 1.39
C ASN A 218 29.26 18.93 0.01
N ALA A 219 29.65 20.21 -0.08
CA ALA A 219 29.98 20.85 -1.35
C ALA A 219 31.09 20.11 -2.12
N ARG A 220 32.13 19.62 -1.42
CA ARG A 220 33.22 18.84 -2.06
C ARG A 220 32.77 17.43 -2.44
N LEU A 221 31.90 16.81 -1.66
CA LEU A 221 31.31 15.52 -2.01
C LEU A 221 30.37 15.65 -3.21
N MET A 222 29.63 16.75 -3.31
CA MET A 222 28.76 17.07 -4.44
C MET A 222 29.57 17.30 -5.72
N GLU A 223 30.70 18.00 -5.66
CA GLU A 223 31.64 18.09 -6.80
C GLU A 223 32.06 16.70 -7.29
N GLN A 224 32.49 15.80 -6.38
CA GLN A 224 32.84 14.43 -6.73
C GLN A 224 31.66 13.65 -7.32
N LEU A 225 30.45 13.83 -6.79
CA LEU A 225 29.25 13.18 -7.31
C LEU A 225 28.94 13.65 -8.74
N GLN A 226 29.07 14.94 -9.03
CA GLN A 226 28.88 15.49 -10.38
C GLN A 226 29.93 14.98 -11.37
N GLU A 227 31.18 14.75 -10.90
CA GLU A 227 32.21 14.07 -11.70
C GLU A 227 31.80 12.63 -12.03
N LYS A 228 31.23 11.88 -11.07
CA LYS A 228 30.70 10.52 -11.31
C LYS A 228 29.56 10.52 -12.32
N VAL A 229 28.61 11.45 -12.20
CA VAL A 229 27.53 11.65 -13.17
C VAL A 229 28.08 11.95 -14.57
N SER A 230 29.07 12.83 -14.67
CA SER A 230 29.69 13.16 -15.96
C SER A 230 30.45 11.98 -16.57
N ALA A 231 31.17 11.23 -15.74
CA ALA A 231 31.93 10.05 -16.16
C ALA A 231 31.02 8.92 -16.65
N TYR A 232 29.93 8.63 -15.92
CA TYR A 232 28.94 7.63 -16.34
C TYR A 232 28.29 8.03 -17.67
N GLY A 233 27.91 9.31 -17.80
CA GLY A 233 27.32 9.83 -19.02
C GLY A 233 28.25 9.66 -20.22
N LEU A 234 29.51 10.08 -20.09
CA LEU A 234 30.52 9.93 -21.14
C LEU A 234 30.73 8.47 -21.56
N ALA A 235 30.76 7.55 -20.60
CA ALA A 235 30.96 6.12 -20.87
C ALA A 235 29.79 5.47 -21.64
N HIS A 236 28.58 6.02 -21.52
CA HIS A 236 27.36 5.49 -22.13
C HIS A 236 26.81 6.36 -23.27
N GLY A 237 27.52 7.41 -23.67
CA GLY A 237 27.10 8.31 -24.74
C GLY A 237 25.96 9.27 -24.35
N TYR A 238 25.83 9.58 -23.06
CA TYR A 238 24.89 10.57 -22.54
C TYR A 238 25.59 11.91 -22.23
N ALA A 239 24.84 13.00 -22.36
CA ALA A 239 25.23 14.30 -21.82
C ALA A 239 24.34 14.64 -20.61
N PRO A 240 24.90 14.89 -19.41
CA PRO A 240 24.12 15.35 -18.27
C PRO A 240 23.73 16.82 -18.42
N GLU A 241 22.46 17.13 -18.17
CA GLU A 241 21.93 18.48 -18.07
C GLU A 241 21.41 18.71 -16.66
N PHE A 242 22.08 19.58 -15.93
CA PHE A 242 21.72 19.96 -14.57
C PHE A 242 20.76 21.16 -14.58
N GLN A 243 19.84 21.18 -13.62
CA GLN A 243 19.04 22.38 -13.37
C GLN A 243 19.92 23.44 -12.71
N LEU A 244 19.82 24.67 -13.21
CA LEU A 244 20.53 25.82 -12.67
C LEU A 244 19.58 26.68 -11.82
N THR A 245 20.13 27.36 -10.83
CA THR A 245 19.46 28.39 -10.03
C THR A 245 18.97 29.54 -10.90
N GLU A 246 18.06 30.38 -10.41
CA GLU A 246 17.48 31.50 -11.19
C GLU A 246 18.53 32.48 -11.73
N ASP A 247 19.67 32.62 -11.04
CA ASP A 247 20.81 33.44 -11.46
C ASP A 247 21.68 32.77 -12.56
N GLY A 248 21.43 31.50 -12.86
CA GLY A 248 22.16 30.69 -13.82
C GLY A 248 23.59 30.33 -13.41
N GLN A 249 23.98 30.55 -12.15
CA GLN A 249 25.38 30.41 -11.70
C GLN A 249 25.66 29.09 -10.98
N HIS A 250 24.65 28.49 -10.35
CA HIS A 250 24.82 27.31 -9.51
C HIS A 250 23.86 26.20 -9.92
N ILE A 251 24.28 24.95 -9.69
CA ILE A 251 23.41 23.79 -9.89
C ILE A 251 22.45 23.70 -8.70
N VAL A 252 21.17 23.47 -8.98
CA VAL A 252 20.17 23.22 -7.94
C VAL A 252 20.43 21.85 -7.33
N THR A 253 20.77 21.85 -6.05
CA THR A 253 20.92 20.65 -5.23
C THR A 253 19.70 20.45 -4.35
N ALA A 254 19.53 19.23 -3.86
CA ALA A 254 18.60 18.88 -2.81
C ALA A 254 19.39 18.34 -1.62
N GLY A 255 18.79 18.43 -0.44
CA GLY A 255 19.31 17.69 0.69
C GLY A 255 20.56 18.26 1.35
N ASN A 256 20.70 19.58 1.40
CA ASN A 256 21.93 20.22 1.90
C ASN A 256 23.18 19.69 1.16
N ASP A 257 23.15 19.75 -0.17
CA ASP A 257 24.18 19.25 -1.08
C ASP A 257 24.46 17.74 -0.98
N THR A 258 23.44 16.92 -0.69
CA THR A 258 23.55 15.45 -0.71
C THR A 258 22.90 14.78 -1.91
N ALA A 259 22.09 15.52 -2.67
CA ALA A 259 21.45 15.02 -3.88
C ALA A 259 21.38 16.09 -4.98
N VAL A 260 21.28 15.65 -6.23
CA VAL A 260 21.13 16.49 -7.42
C VAL A 260 20.26 15.78 -8.45
N CYS A 261 19.23 16.49 -8.94
CA CYS A 261 18.40 16.03 -10.04
C CYS A 261 18.99 16.51 -11.37
N PHE A 262 18.96 15.66 -12.39
CA PHE A 262 19.51 15.98 -13.70
C PHE A 262 18.87 15.13 -14.81
N LEU A 263 19.09 15.53 -16.06
CA LEU A 263 18.64 14.80 -17.24
C LEU A 263 19.84 14.20 -17.95
N TYR A 264 19.75 12.94 -18.37
CA TYR A 264 20.60 12.41 -19.43
C TYR A 264 19.87 12.46 -20.76
N ARG A 265 20.47 13.06 -21.78
CA ARG A 265 20.03 12.90 -23.18
C ARG A 265 20.85 11.83 -23.87
N ASP A 266 20.18 10.87 -24.50
CA ASP A 266 20.83 9.90 -25.38
C ASP A 266 21.06 10.44 -26.79
N VAL A 267 21.78 9.65 -27.60
CA VAL A 267 22.10 9.99 -29.00
C VAL A 267 20.88 10.10 -29.91
N TYR A 268 19.73 9.57 -29.48
CA TYR A 268 18.46 9.64 -30.18
C TYR A 268 17.56 10.79 -29.69
N GLY A 269 18.02 11.56 -28.69
CA GLY A 269 17.29 12.67 -28.08
C GLY A 269 16.28 12.23 -27.02
N GLN A 270 16.32 10.98 -26.56
CA GLN A 270 15.51 10.51 -25.44
C GLN A 270 16.07 11.03 -24.12
N GLU A 271 15.18 11.59 -23.30
CA GLU A 271 15.51 12.13 -21.98
C GLU A 271 15.30 11.09 -20.88
N HIS A 272 16.29 10.98 -19.99
CA HIS A 272 16.25 10.16 -18.79
C HIS A 272 16.34 11.08 -17.57
N LYS A 273 15.22 11.22 -16.86
CA LYS A 273 15.13 11.95 -15.59
C LYS A 273 15.79 11.13 -14.48
N CYS A 274 16.83 11.68 -13.89
CA CYS A 274 17.70 11.00 -12.95
C CYS A 274 17.90 11.82 -11.68
N ILE A 275 18.25 11.12 -10.61
CA ILE A 275 18.81 11.72 -9.40
C ILE A 275 20.15 11.04 -9.12
N ALA A 276 21.11 11.81 -8.64
CA ALA A 276 22.29 11.28 -7.99
C ALA A 276 22.27 11.75 -6.54
N CYS A 277 22.55 10.85 -5.60
CA CYS A 277 22.66 11.18 -4.19
C CYS A 277 23.77 10.37 -3.53
N TYR A 278 24.20 10.80 -2.34
CA TYR A 278 25.08 10.03 -1.49
C TYR A 278 24.63 10.04 -0.03
N VAL A 279 25.02 9.00 0.70
CA VAL A 279 24.80 8.88 2.14
C VAL A 279 26.04 9.43 2.85
N ALA A 280 25.89 10.54 3.58
CA ALA A 280 27.03 11.27 4.16
C ALA A 280 27.86 10.45 5.17
N SER A 281 27.25 9.47 5.84
CA SER A 281 27.91 8.63 6.84
C SER A 281 28.75 7.49 6.24
N THR A 282 28.33 6.93 5.10
CA THR A 282 29.02 5.81 4.43
C THR A 282 29.80 6.24 3.18
N TYR A 283 29.53 7.44 2.68
CA TYR A 283 30.00 7.97 1.39
C TYR A 283 29.55 7.14 0.18
N GLU A 284 28.59 6.23 0.35
CA GLU A 284 28.00 5.49 -0.76
C GLU A 284 27.16 6.42 -1.61
N TYR A 285 27.37 6.37 -2.93
CA TYR A 285 26.61 7.13 -3.89
C TYR A 285 25.79 6.22 -4.79
N TYR A 286 24.68 6.78 -5.28
CA TYR A 286 23.77 6.14 -6.22
C TYR A 286 23.46 7.14 -7.34
N ILE A 287 23.54 6.67 -8.59
CA ILE A 287 23.02 7.37 -9.76
C ILE A 287 21.89 6.52 -10.29
N VAL A 288 20.67 7.07 -10.30
CA VAL A 288 19.47 6.27 -10.57
C VAL A 288 18.50 7.01 -11.48
N ARG A 289 17.66 6.23 -12.16
CA ARG A 289 16.53 6.70 -12.95
C ARG A 289 15.23 6.14 -12.36
N GLY A 290 14.27 7.02 -12.13
CA GLY A 290 12.99 6.66 -11.51
C GLY A 290 13.12 6.32 -10.02
N GLY A 291 11.98 6.10 -9.35
CA GLY A 291 11.96 5.71 -7.94
C GLY A 291 12.26 6.84 -6.96
N PHE A 292 12.33 8.10 -7.39
CA PHE A 292 12.68 9.22 -6.51
C PHE A 292 11.70 10.37 -6.56
N LEU A 293 11.65 11.14 -5.47
CA LEU A 293 10.86 12.35 -5.35
C LEU A 293 11.65 13.38 -4.55
N CYS A 294 11.72 14.61 -5.06
CA CYS A 294 12.22 15.78 -4.33
C CYS A 294 11.07 16.77 -4.13
N PHE A 295 10.96 17.34 -2.94
CA PHE A 295 9.83 18.19 -2.58
C PHE A 295 10.21 19.13 -1.43
N ASP A 296 9.42 20.18 -1.27
CA ASP A 296 9.51 21.10 -0.14
C ASP A 296 8.58 20.62 0.99
N LEU A 297 9.09 20.74 2.20
CA LEU A 297 8.40 20.52 3.46
C LEU A 297 8.12 21.86 4.13
N TYR A 298 6.95 21.98 4.73
CA TYR A 298 6.55 23.16 5.49
C TYR A 298 6.37 22.80 6.96
N ARG A 299 6.96 23.61 7.83
CA ARG A 299 6.77 23.49 9.28
C ARG A 299 5.29 23.52 9.63
N GLU A 300 4.88 22.61 10.52
CA GLU A 300 3.50 22.52 11.05
C GLU A 300 2.43 22.26 9.97
N LEU A 301 2.82 21.86 8.77
CA LEU A 301 1.89 21.42 7.72
C LEU A 301 2.27 20.01 7.27
N PRO A 302 1.89 18.97 8.05
CA PRO A 302 2.15 17.61 7.64
C PRO A 302 1.35 17.26 6.39
N VAL A 303 1.98 16.48 5.53
CA VAL A 303 1.44 16.08 4.24
C VAL A 303 1.52 14.57 4.09
N THR A 304 0.52 14.01 3.42
CA THR A 304 0.36 12.57 3.21
C THR A 304 0.32 12.28 1.73
N ILE A 305 1.27 11.50 1.24
CA ILE A 305 1.28 10.97 -0.14
C ILE A 305 0.59 9.61 -0.12
N ASP A 306 -0.52 9.49 -0.85
CA ASP A 306 -1.19 8.22 -1.10
C ASP A 306 -0.73 7.67 -2.46
N GLY A 307 0.15 6.67 -2.42
CA GLY A 307 0.69 6.04 -3.62
C GLY A 307 -0.35 5.27 -4.45
N ASN A 308 -1.47 4.85 -3.85
CA ASN A 308 -2.52 4.11 -4.54
C ASN A 308 -3.48 5.05 -5.27
N SER A 309 -3.89 6.12 -4.61
CA SER A 309 -4.84 7.09 -5.16
C SER A 309 -4.17 8.15 -6.04
N LEU A 310 -2.83 8.23 -6.00
CA LEU A 310 -2.03 9.25 -6.69
C LEU A 310 -2.42 10.68 -6.28
N PHE A 311 -2.68 10.86 -4.99
CA PHE A 311 -3.05 12.13 -4.39
C PHE A 311 -2.16 12.46 -3.20
N ILE A 312 -2.06 13.75 -2.91
CA ILE A 312 -1.38 14.27 -1.73
C ILE A 312 -2.40 15.06 -0.92
N PHE A 313 -2.43 14.81 0.38
CA PHE A 313 -3.38 15.43 1.29
C PHE A 313 -2.66 16.16 2.43
N ASP A 314 -3.28 17.21 2.96
CA ASP A 314 -2.90 17.75 4.26
C ASP A 314 -3.54 16.94 5.40
N ASP A 315 -3.17 17.24 6.64
CA ASP A 315 -3.69 16.55 7.84
C ASP A 315 -5.21 16.67 8.05
N ILE A 316 -5.92 17.55 7.33
CA ILE A 316 -7.38 17.66 7.38
C ILE A 316 -8.08 17.09 6.14
N GLY A 317 -7.34 16.38 5.28
CA GLY A 317 -7.87 15.64 4.13
C GLY A 317 -8.10 16.49 2.88
N ARG A 318 -7.57 17.71 2.79
CA ARG A 318 -7.64 18.53 1.58
C ARG A 318 -6.50 18.14 0.64
N MET A 319 -6.79 18.08 -0.66
CA MET A 319 -5.75 17.83 -1.66
C MET A 319 -4.76 19.00 -1.71
N VAL A 320 -3.47 18.66 -1.72
CA VAL A 320 -2.35 19.59 -1.86
C VAL A 320 -1.83 19.52 -3.30
N LYS A 321 -1.51 20.66 -3.90
CA LYS A 321 -0.95 20.71 -5.26
C LYS A 321 0.55 20.44 -5.22
N LEU A 322 1.05 19.78 -6.26
CA LEU A 322 2.48 19.55 -6.46
C LEU A 322 3.29 20.85 -6.49
N SER A 323 2.76 21.91 -7.10
CA SER A 323 3.39 23.24 -7.11
C SER A 323 3.57 23.82 -5.72
N ASP A 324 2.65 23.50 -4.80
CA ASP A 324 2.70 23.99 -3.42
C ASP A 324 3.74 23.20 -2.60
N LEU A 325 4.34 22.15 -3.17
CA LEU A 325 5.42 21.35 -2.58
C LEU A 325 6.73 21.49 -3.35
N GLY A 326 6.90 22.59 -4.12
CA GLY A 326 8.12 22.83 -4.88
C GLY A 326 8.34 21.91 -6.08
N VAL A 327 7.38 21.03 -6.40
CA VAL A 327 7.47 20.12 -7.56
C VAL A 327 7.06 20.89 -8.81
N THR A 328 8.06 21.35 -9.56
CA THR A 328 7.88 22.18 -10.77
C THR A 328 7.66 21.38 -12.05
N ASP A 329 8.21 20.17 -12.12
CA ASP A 329 8.05 19.23 -13.23
C ASP A 329 7.48 17.92 -12.71
N THR A 330 6.21 17.67 -13.04
CA THR A 330 5.43 16.53 -12.55
C THR A 330 5.97 15.19 -13.03
N ASP A 331 6.81 15.16 -14.06
CA ASP A 331 7.41 13.92 -14.55
C ASP A 331 8.52 13.39 -13.62
N TYR A 332 9.03 14.24 -12.72
CA TYR A 332 9.91 13.81 -11.61
C TYR A 332 9.11 13.24 -10.43
N MET A 333 7.78 13.21 -10.51
CA MET A 333 6.95 12.64 -9.45
C MET A 333 7.10 11.12 -9.44
N TYR A 334 7.51 10.58 -8.30
CA TYR A 334 7.41 9.16 -8.00
C TYR A 334 6.29 8.91 -7.01
N TRP A 335 5.40 7.99 -7.37
CA TRP A 335 4.38 7.46 -6.47
C TRP A 335 4.95 6.22 -5.77
N PRO A 336 5.19 6.30 -4.45
CA PRO A 336 5.84 5.23 -3.70
C PRO A 336 5.16 3.89 -3.88
N ARG A 337 5.97 2.86 -4.07
CA ARG A 337 5.58 1.47 -4.25
C ARG A 337 6.51 0.56 -3.49
N LEU A 338 6.02 -0.56 -3.01
CA LEU A 338 6.81 -1.61 -2.41
C LEU A 338 6.73 -2.84 -3.32
N VAL A 339 7.89 -3.41 -3.66
CA VAL A 339 7.97 -4.73 -4.30
C VAL A 339 7.80 -5.82 -3.25
N ASN A 340 7.41 -7.03 -3.67
CA ASN A 340 7.49 -8.18 -2.79
C ASN A 340 8.95 -8.44 -2.37
N GLY A 341 9.17 -8.79 -1.11
CA GLY A 341 10.50 -8.98 -0.54
C GLY A 341 11.09 -7.68 0.03
N GLU A 342 12.41 -7.56 -0.07
CA GLU A 342 13.16 -6.48 0.58
C GLU A 342 13.12 -5.17 -0.24
N ASN A 343 12.67 -4.09 0.41
CA ASN A 343 12.61 -2.74 -0.11
C ASN A 343 13.59 -1.85 0.63
N THR A 344 14.54 -1.24 -0.08
CA THR A 344 15.50 -0.30 0.49
C THR A 344 15.12 1.12 0.10
N LEU A 345 14.81 1.93 1.12
CA LEU A 345 14.34 3.28 0.98
C LEU A 345 15.36 4.25 1.59
N LEU A 346 15.73 5.28 0.85
CA LEU A 346 16.54 6.40 1.35
C LEU A 346 15.66 7.62 1.56
N PHE A 347 15.78 8.22 2.73
CA PHE A 347 15.09 9.45 3.11
C PHE A 347 16.11 10.52 3.47
N TRP A 348 15.83 11.75 3.09
CA TRP A 348 16.51 12.90 3.66
C TRP A 348 15.51 14.02 3.91
N ALA A 349 15.61 14.62 5.09
CA ALA A 349 14.93 15.85 5.47
C ALA A 349 15.57 16.40 6.75
N GLU A 350 15.45 17.71 6.96
CA GLU A 350 15.81 18.36 8.24
C GLU A 350 14.64 18.21 9.22
N ASP A 351 14.89 17.65 10.41
CA ASP A 351 13.94 17.44 11.51
C ASP A 351 12.52 17.00 11.08
N CYS A 352 12.45 15.93 10.29
CA CYS A 352 11.20 15.37 9.78
C CYS A 352 11.01 13.91 10.19
N THR A 353 9.77 13.54 10.50
CA THR A 353 9.36 12.15 10.70
C THR A 353 8.56 11.66 9.51
N PHE A 354 9.02 10.57 8.91
CA PHE A 354 8.32 9.80 7.88
C PHE A 354 7.58 8.64 8.54
N THR A 355 6.28 8.53 8.29
CA THR A 355 5.46 7.40 8.71
C THR A 355 4.91 6.72 7.46
N ILE A 356 5.25 5.46 7.27
CA ILE A 356 4.86 4.65 6.12
C ILE A 356 3.84 3.63 6.61
N THR A 357 2.65 3.66 6.04
CA THR A 357 1.56 2.76 6.39
C THR A 357 1.10 2.01 5.15
N TYR A 358 0.96 0.69 5.26
CA TYR A 358 0.43 -0.14 4.18
C TYR A 358 -0.26 -1.38 4.73
N ARG A 359 -1.06 -2.03 3.89
CA ARG A 359 -1.65 -3.35 4.16
C ARG A 359 -1.16 -4.32 3.13
N GLU A 360 -0.96 -5.55 3.56
CA GLU A 360 -0.58 -6.62 2.64
C GLU A 360 -1.78 -7.49 2.32
N THR A 361 -1.78 -8.04 1.11
CA THR A 361 -2.75 -9.05 0.73
C THR A 361 -2.31 -10.44 1.15
N ARG A 362 -3.29 -11.21 1.63
CA ARG A 362 -3.20 -12.63 1.91
C ARG A 362 -4.20 -13.37 1.02
N LYS A 363 -3.73 -14.37 0.32
CA LYS A 363 -4.56 -15.25 -0.52
C LYS A 363 -5.54 -15.99 0.40
N ALA A 364 -6.83 -15.74 0.21
CA ALA A 364 -7.83 -16.35 1.05
C ALA A 364 -7.82 -17.88 0.87
N GLY A 365 -7.71 -18.59 2.00
CA GLY A 365 -7.69 -20.05 2.07
C GLY A 365 -6.29 -20.67 2.21
N ALA A 366 -5.20 -19.90 1.97
CA ALA A 366 -3.82 -20.36 2.11
C ALA A 366 -3.36 -20.48 3.57
#